data_AF-A0A5K1FBW5-F1
#
_entry.id   AF-A0A5K1FBW5-F1
#
_cell.length_a   1.000
_cell.length_b   1.000
_cell.length_c   1.000
_cell.angle_alpha   90.00
_cell.angle_beta   90.00
_cell.angle_gamma   90.00
#
_symmetry.space_group_name_H-M   'P 1'
#
loop_
_entity.id
_entity.type
_entity.pdbx_description
1 polymer ?
#
loop_
_entity_poly.entity_id
_entity_poly.type
_entity_poly.pdbx_seq_one_letter_code
_entity_poly.pdbx_strand_id
1 'polypeptide(L)' 'AINIEGLSLDKFLEHHVANSGWVLEKGQGRGQLIVLPSNVFNQPDLKKNTADTVPLEHVTRIFPILS' A
#
# COMPACT_ATOMS: atom_id res chain seq x y z
N ALA A 1 -7.66 12.41 -9.81
CA ALA A 1 -7.80 11.13 -10.53
C ALA A 1 -6.96 11.22 -11.80
N ILE A 2 -6.23 10.16 -12.16
CA ILE A 2 -5.47 10.11 -13.40
C ILE A 2 -6.30 9.29 -14.38
N ASN A 3 -6.66 9.86 -15.53
CA ASN A 3 -7.32 9.11 -16.60
C ASN A 3 -6.25 8.48 -17.49
N ILE A 4 -6.11 7.15 -17.42
CA ILE A 4 -5.13 6.37 -18.19
C ILE A 4 -5.92 5.32 -18.96
N GLU A 5 -5.73 5.27 -20.28
CA GLU A 5 -6.50 4.40 -21.18
C GLU A 5 -5.60 3.69 -22.21
N GLY A 6 -6.10 2.60 -22.79
CA GLY A 6 -5.44 1.85 -23.87
C GLY A 6 -4.07 1.27 -23.48
N LEU A 7 -3.11 1.27 -24.42
CA LEU A 7 -1.77 0.68 -24.25
C LEU A 7 -1.00 1.22 -23.03
N SER A 8 -1.29 2.45 -22.63
CA SER A 8 -0.66 3.07 -21.46
C SER A 8 -1.14 2.42 -20.16
N LEU A 9 -2.42 2.07 -20.09
CA LEU A 9 -3.01 1.33 -18.98
C LEU A 9 -2.45 -0.09 -18.92
N ASP A 10 -2.35 -0.77 -20.07
CA ASP A 10 -1.81 -2.14 -20.13
C ASP A 10 -0.38 -2.21 -19.57
N LYS A 11 0.51 -1.33 -20.03
CA LYS A 11 1.91 -1.26 -19.53
C LYS A 11 2.00 -0.90 -18.05
N PHE A 12 1.13 0.01 -17.59
CA PHE A 12 1.07 0.38 -16.18
C PHE A 12 0.71 -0.83 -15.31
N LEU A 13 -0.31 -1.59 -15.73
CA LEU A 13 -0.75 -2.80 -15.03
C LEU A 13 0.34 -3.88 -15.05
N GLU A 14 0.97 -4.14 -16.20
CA GLU A 14 2.08 -5.11 -16.31
C GLU A 14 3.22 -4.77 -15.36
N HIS A 15 3.62 -3.50 -15.29
CA HIS A 15 4.69 -3.06 -14.39
C HIS A 15 4.33 -3.33 -12.93
N HIS A 16 3.11 -3.02 -12.51
CA HIS A 16 2.68 -3.20 -11.12
C HIS A 16 2.44 -4.66 -10.74
N VAL A 17 2.02 -5.51 -11.68
CA VAL A 17 2.01 -6.97 -11.47
C VAL A 17 3.42 -7.48 -11.23
N ALA A 18 4.36 -7.10 -12.09
CA ALA A 18 5.73 -7.60 -12.04
C ALA A 18 6.51 -7.10 -10.81
N ASN A 19 6.27 -5.85 -10.39
CA ASN A 19 7.14 -5.17 -9.42
C ASN A 19 6.45 -4.76 -8.11
N SER A 20 5.12 -4.69 -8.08
CA SER A 20 4.36 -4.18 -6.93
C SER A 20 3.42 -5.22 -6.32
N GLY A 21 3.47 -6.48 -6.76
CA GLY A 21 2.66 -7.56 -6.22
C GLY A 21 1.16 -7.42 -6.48
N TRP A 22 0.78 -6.65 -7.50
CA TRP A 22 -0.63 -6.56 -7.91
C TRP A 22 -1.06 -7.84 -8.61
N VAL A 23 -2.32 -8.23 -8.42
CA VAL A 23 -2.91 -9.38 -9.11
C VAL A 23 -4.08 -8.90 -9.95
N LEU A 24 -4.10 -9.29 -11.23
CA LEU A 24 -5.25 -9.03 -12.09
C LEU A 24 -6.12 -10.27 -12.19
N GLU A 25 -7.35 -10.16 -11.73
CA GLU A 25 -8.35 -11.21 -11.85
C GLU A 25 -9.29 -10.90 -13.03
N LYS A 26 -9.52 -11.91 -13.86
CA LYS A 26 -10.54 -11.83 -14.91
C LYS A 26 -11.89 -12.11 -14.25
N GLY A 27 -12.65 -11.05 -13.96
CA GLY A 27 -13.99 -11.20 -13.41
C GLY A 27 -14.87 -12.03 -14.35
N GLN A 28 -15.72 -12.89 -13.78
CA GLN A 28 -16.69 -13.70 -14.53
C GLN A 28 -17.80 -12.83 -15.15
N GLY A 29 -17.44 -12.00 -16.12
CA GLY A 29 -18.37 -11.32 -17.03
C GLY A 29 -18.56 -9.81 -16.86
N ARG A 30 -17.90 -9.10 -15.92
CA ARG A 30 -18.15 -7.66 -15.70
C ARG A 30 -16.95 -6.74 -15.46
N GLY A 31 -15.73 -7.17 -15.78
CA GLY A 31 -14.57 -6.28 -15.79
C GLY A 31 -13.29 -6.93 -15.28
N GLN A 32 -12.19 -6.19 -15.40
CA GLN A 32 -10.90 -6.56 -14.85
C GLN A 32 -10.83 -6.09 -13.40
N LEU A 33 -10.59 -7.02 -12.47
CA LEU A 33 -10.43 -6.70 -11.05
C LEU A 33 -8.94 -6.65 -10.73
N ILE A 34 -8.50 -5.61 -10.03
CA ILE A 34 -7.13 -5.48 -9.54
C ILE A 34 -7.15 -5.71 -8.04
N VAL A 35 -6.42 -6.72 -7.58
CA VAL A 35 -6.20 -6.99 -6.16
C VAL A 35 -4.84 -6.42 -5.78
N LEU A 36 -4.86 -5.49 -4.83
CA LEU A 36 -3.66 -4.87 -4.28
C LEU A 36 -3.09 -5.76 -3.17
N PRO A 37 -1.75 -5.87 -3.06
CA PRO A 37 -1.16 -6.66 -1.99
C PRO A 37 -1.49 -6.08 -0.61
N SER A 38 -1.68 -6.99 0.35
CA SER A 38 -1.75 -6.61 1.75
C SER A 38 -0.41 -6.05 2.23
N ASN A 39 -0.47 -5.00 3.02
CA ASN A 39 0.60 -4.29 3.66
C ASN A 39 0.16 -3.84 5.07
N VAL A 40 1.05 -3.19 5.81
CA VAL A 40 0.81 -2.79 7.21
C VAL A 40 -0.24 -1.68 7.37
N PHE A 41 -0.57 -0.95 6.29
CA PHE A 41 -1.55 0.14 6.29
C PHE A 41 -2.97 -0.36 6.00
N ASN A 42 -3.12 -1.36 5.13
CA ASN A 42 -4.41 -1.94 4.75
C ASN A 42 -4.73 -3.24 5.52
N GLN A 43 -3.78 -3.88 6.18
CA GLN A 43 -4.02 -5.04 7.06
C GLN A 43 -3.38 -4.84 8.45
N PRO A 44 -4.17 -4.47 9.47
CA PRO A 44 -3.68 -4.21 10.83
C PRO A 44 -2.91 -5.40 11.42
N ASP A 45 -3.29 -6.63 11.07
CA ASP A 45 -2.65 -7.86 11.56
C ASP A 45 -1.22 -8.06 11.03
N LEU A 46 -0.86 -7.41 9.92
CA LEU A 46 0.51 -7.42 9.37
C LEU A 46 1.42 -6.40 10.05
N LYS A 47 0.87 -5.51 10.87
CA LYS A 47 1.65 -4.52 11.63
C LYS A 47 2.45 -5.27 12.69
N LYS A 48 3.66 -5.71 12.32
CA LYS A 48 4.61 -6.30 13.27
C LYS A 48 4.73 -5.33 14.44
N ASN A 49 4.39 -5.86 15.61
CA ASN A 49 4.39 -5.26 16.93
C ASN A 49 4.86 -3.80 17.02
N THR A 50 4.07 -2.99 17.71
CA THR A 50 4.39 -1.74 18.40
C THR A 50 5.66 -1.80 19.31
N ALA A 51 6.48 -2.85 19.22
CA ALA A 51 7.73 -3.04 19.95
C ALA A 51 8.86 -2.13 19.43
N ASP A 52 8.80 -1.66 18.19
CA ASP A 52 9.75 -0.69 17.63
C ASP A 52 9.27 0.77 17.77
N THR A 53 8.19 1.03 18.51
CA THR A 53 7.75 2.41 18.75
C THR A 53 8.58 3.06 19.85
N VAL A 54 9.14 4.22 19.55
CA VAL A 54 9.87 5.04 20.53
C VAL A 54 8.87 5.63 21.53
N PRO A 55 9.05 5.44 22.85
CA PRO A 55 8.22 6.06 23.88
C PRO A 55 8.13 7.58 23.70
N LEU A 56 6.95 8.16 23.94
CA LEU A 56 6.72 9.60 23.78
C LEU A 56 7.70 10.43 24.64
N GLU A 57 8.04 9.95 25.84
CA GLU A 57 9.06 10.53 26.73
C GLU A 57 10.45 10.68 26.09
N HIS A 58 10.84 9.78 25.18
CA HIS A 58 12.09 9.91 24.43
C HIS A 58 11.97 10.93 23.29
N VAL A 59 10.78 11.08 22.70
CA VAL A 59 10.50 12.07 21.66
C VAL A 59 10.45 13.49 22.24
N THR A 60 9.78 13.68 23.39
CA THR A 60 9.70 14.98 24.08
C THR A 60 11.07 15.45 24.60
N ARG A 61 12.00 14.52 24.91
CA ARG A 61 13.40 14.86 25.22
C ARG A 61 14.14 15.53 24.05
N ILE A 62 13.86 15.12 22.80
CA ILE A 62 14.49 15.68 21.60
C ILE A 62 13.74 16.92 21.10
N PHE A 63 12.41 16.92 21.26
CA PHE A 63 11.53 18.02 20.87
C PHE A 63 10.77 18.55 22.10
N PRO A 64 11.38 19.47 22.88
CA PRO A 64 10.79 20.01 24.10
C PRO A 64 9.46 20.76 23.88
N ILE A 65 9.12 21.07 22.63
CA ILE A 65 7.84 21.70 22.28
C ILE A 65 6.65 20.74 22.44
N LEU A 66 6.90 19.44 22.57
CA LEU A 66 5.89 18.39 22.68
C LEU A 66 5.63 17.95 24.13
N SER A 67 6.29 18.57 25.12
CA SER A 67 6.04 18.36 26.55
C SER A 67 4.84 19.16 27.08
#